data_AF-A0AAX4FXK8-F1
#
_entry.id   AF-A0AAX4FXK8-F1
#
_cell.length_a   1.000
_cell.length_b   1.000
_cell.length_c   1.000
_cell.angle_alpha   90.00
_cell.angle_beta   90.00
_cell.angle_gamma   90.00
#
_symmetry.space_group_name_H-M   'P 1'
#
loop_
_entity.id
_entity.type
_entity.pdbx_description
1 polymer ?
#
loop_
_entity_poly.entity_id
_entity_poly.type
_entity_poly.pdbx_seq_one_letter_code
_entity_poly.pdbx_strand_id
1 'polypeptide(L)'
;MIVSGRLELGPGSTVGGFVEAESAIIGHDARIKGPLRVLERATICDNACLHSIQAGGDVILRPGVKTGVVTSEKTIYVYGKVSTEQLLGRAVKVHAP
;
A
#
# COMPACT_ATOMS: atom_id res chain seq x y z
N MET A 1 -1.46 -0.98 -15.84
CA MET A 1 -1.16 0.47 -16.00
C MET A 1 0.24 0.70 -15.46
N ILE A 2 1.10 1.36 -16.23
CA ILE A 2 2.47 1.69 -15.82
C ILE A 2 2.56 3.20 -15.71
N VAL A 3 3.01 3.70 -14.56
CA VAL A 3 3.19 5.10 -14.24
C VAL A 3 4.69 5.31 -14.05
N SER A 4 5.34 6.05 -14.94
CA SER A 4 6.79 6.31 -14.88
C SER A 4 7.22 7.24 -13.74
N GLY A 5 6.37 7.44 -12.74
CA GLY A 5 6.58 8.37 -11.65
C GLY A 5 5.62 8.10 -10.50
N ARG A 6 4.97 9.16 -10.00
CA ARG A 6 4.15 9.09 -8.79
C ARG A 6 2.66 8.87 -9.08
N LEU A 7 2.07 7.91 -8.38
CA LEU A 7 0.64 7.61 -8.37
C LEU A 7 -0.02 8.13 -7.08
N GLU A 8 -1.19 8.77 -7.17
CA GLU A 8 -1.93 9.28 -6.00
C GLU A 8 -3.43 8.92 -6.09
N LEU A 9 -4.05 8.22 -5.11
CA LEU A 9 -5.49 7.91 -5.18
C LEU A 9 -6.28 7.85 -3.87
N GLY A 10 -7.10 8.88 -3.67
CA GLY A 10 -8.36 9.00 -2.92
C GLY A 10 -9.24 10.05 -3.62
N PRO A 11 -10.29 10.63 -3.00
CA PRO A 11 -11.58 10.07 -2.53
C PRO A 11 -12.27 8.99 -3.41
N GLY A 12 -12.92 7.98 -2.83
CA GLY A 12 -13.78 6.99 -3.52
C GLY A 12 -13.15 5.83 -4.31
N SER A 13 -11.86 5.50 -4.17
CA SER A 13 -11.12 4.86 -5.28
C SER A 13 -11.36 3.35 -5.56
N THR A 14 -11.01 2.89 -6.76
CA THR A 14 -11.05 1.47 -7.18
C THR A 14 -10.00 1.25 -8.27
N VAL A 15 -9.21 0.16 -8.29
CA VAL A 15 -8.37 -0.19 -9.47
C VAL A 15 -8.32 -1.71 -9.70
N GLY A 16 -9.06 -2.21 -10.68
CA GLY A 16 -9.30 -3.64 -10.89
C GLY A 16 -8.22 -4.44 -11.63
N GLY A 17 -6.98 -3.96 -11.73
CA GLY A 17 -5.92 -4.62 -12.52
C GLY A 17 -4.51 -4.30 -12.03
N PHE A 18 -3.49 -4.73 -12.78
CA PHE A 18 -2.09 -4.50 -12.42
C PHE A 18 -1.70 -3.02 -12.54
N VAL A 19 -1.01 -2.51 -11.53
CA VAL A 19 -0.48 -1.15 -11.49
C VAL A 19 1.00 -1.20 -11.13
N GLU A 20 1.83 -0.52 -11.91
CA GLU A 20 3.24 -0.28 -11.60
C GLU A 20 3.50 1.22 -11.51
N ALA A 21 4.16 1.67 -10.46
CA ALA A 21 4.56 3.06 -10.27
C ALA A 21 5.93 3.17 -9.59
N GLU A 22 6.61 4.30 -9.75
CA GLU A 22 7.84 4.58 -8.98
C GLU A 22 7.51 4.83 -7.51
N SER A 23 6.50 5.67 -7.25
CA SER A 23 5.98 5.95 -5.92
C SER A 23 4.47 5.98 -5.91
N ALA A 24 3.84 5.62 -4.78
CA ALA A 24 2.39 5.56 -4.66
C ALA A 24 1.91 6.16 -3.34
N ILE A 25 0.88 7.00 -3.39
CA ILE A 25 0.13 7.47 -2.22
C ILE A 25 -1.35 7.15 -2.44
N ILE A 26 -1.98 6.40 -1.55
CA ILE A 26 -3.39 5.98 -1.65
C ILE A 26 -4.13 6.50 -0.43
N GLY A 27 -5.36 6.93 -0.61
CA GLY A 27 -6.23 7.65 0.33
C GLY A 27 -7.69 7.49 -0.07
N HIS A 28 -8.58 8.14 0.69
CA HIS A 28 -10.02 7.90 0.82
C HIS A 28 -10.73 6.96 -0.20
N ASP A 29 -11.33 5.88 0.32
CA ASP A 29 -12.18 4.81 -0.26
C ASP A 29 -11.60 3.89 -1.35
N ALA A 30 -10.28 3.75 -1.41
CA ALA A 30 -9.59 2.98 -2.44
C ALA A 30 -9.87 1.46 -2.48
N ARG A 31 -9.71 0.80 -3.65
CA ARG A 31 -10.02 -0.63 -3.81
C ARG A 31 -9.32 -1.25 -5.03
N ILE A 32 -8.05 -1.63 -4.91
CA ILE A 32 -7.24 -2.09 -6.04
C ILE A 32 -7.13 -3.63 -6.09
N LYS A 33 -7.87 -4.31 -6.98
CA LYS A 33 -8.05 -5.78 -6.99
C LYS A 33 -7.03 -6.54 -7.87
N GLY A 34 -5.90 -5.91 -8.18
CA GLY A 34 -4.76 -6.53 -8.86
C GLY A 34 -3.44 -6.21 -8.11
N PRO A 35 -2.30 -6.72 -8.58
CA PRO A 35 -1.02 -6.44 -7.94
C PRO A 35 -0.66 -4.97 -8.10
N LEU A 36 -0.36 -4.29 -6.99
CA LEU A 36 0.23 -2.96 -6.97
C LEU A 36 1.74 -3.10 -6.77
N ARG A 37 2.52 -2.77 -7.80
CA ARG A 37 3.98 -2.74 -7.74
C ARG A 37 4.48 -1.29 -7.64
N VAL A 38 5.31 -1.05 -6.64
CA VAL A 38 5.90 0.25 -6.36
C VAL A 38 7.42 0.10 -6.28
N LEU A 39 8.18 0.84 -7.08
CA LEU A 39 9.63 0.67 -7.12
C LEU A 39 10.31 1.25 -5.87
N GLU A 40 9.83 2.39 -5.37
CA GLU A 40 10.46 3.10 -4.26
C GLU A 40 9.63 3.13 -2.98
N ARG A 41 8.57 3.95 -2.92
CA ARG A 41 7.85 4.19 -1.67
C ARG A 41 6.35 4.13 -1.87
N ALA A 42 5.68 3.38 -1.00
CA ALA A 42 4.22 3.25 -0.99
C ALA A 42 3.65 3.79 0.33
N THR A 43 2.68 4.70 0.25
CA THR A 43 1.93 5.22 1.40
C THR A 43 0.47 4.90 1.20
N ILE A 44 -0.14 4.16 2.11
CA ILE A 44 -1.51 3.66 2.01
C ILE A 44 -2.32 4.21 3.18
N CYS A 45 -3.43 4.86 2.83
CA CYS A 45 -4.34 5.56 3.73
C CYS A 45 -5.80 5.35 3.28
N ASP A 46 -6.73 5.59 4.19
CA ASP A 46 -8.20 5.68 4.08
C ASP A 46 -8.95 4.74 3.08
N ASN A 47 -9.63 3.73 3.65
CA ASN A 47 -10.48 2.64 3.11
C ASN A 47 -10.02 1.78 1.92
N ALA A 48 -8.73 1.82 1.59
CA ALA A 48 -8.05 0.90 0.69
C ALA A 48 -8.51 -0.57 0.82
N CYS A 49 -8.67 -1.26 -0.33
CA CYS A 49 -8.94 -2.69 -0.44
C CYS A 49 -8.10 -3.29 -1.59
N LEU A 50 -6.83 -3.57 -1.28
CA LEU A 50 -5.81 -4.11 -2.20
C LEU A 50 -5.67 -5.64 -2.10
N HIS A 51 -5.39 -6.33 -3.21
CA HIS A 51 -5.07 -7.77 -3.18
C HIS A 51 -3.63 -8.02 -2.72
N SER A 52 -2.67 -7.42 -3.41
CA SER A 52 -1.26 -7.50 -3.04
C SER A 52 -0.52 -6.20 -3.32
N ILE A 53 0.43 -5.89 -2.45
CA ILE A 53 1.31 -4.73 -2.56
C ILE A 53 2.75 -5.24 -2.59
N GLN A 54 3.53 -4.83 -3.59
CA GLN A 54 4.96 -5.12 -3.70
C GLN A 54 5.71 -3.81 -3.80
N ALA A 55 6.53 -3.49 -2.80
CA ALA A 55 7.34 -2.29 -2.77
C ALA A 55 8.84 -2.63 -2.72
N GLY A 56 9.64 -2.01 -3.60
CA GLY A 56 11.11 -2.08 -3.52
C GLY A 56 11.72 -1.24 -2.39
N GLY A 57 10.92 -0.36 -1.77
CA GLY A 57 11.33 0.37 -0.57
C GLY A 57 10.26 0.42 0.49
N ASP A 58 10.20 1.53 1.21
CA ASP A 58 9.42 1.62 2.44
C ASP A 58 7.91 1.65 2.16
N VAL A 59 7.16 0.93 2.99
CA VAL A 59 5.70 0.90 2.95
C VAL A 59 5.15 1.53 4.21
N ILE A 60 4.25 2.48 4.07
CA ILE A 60 3.59 3.17 5.17
C ILE A 60 2.10 2.81 5.14
N LEU A 61 1.61 2.14 6.18
CA LEU A 61 0.21 1.79 6.38
C LEU A 61 -0.34 2.70 7.48
N ARG A 62 -1.32 3.53 7.12
CA ARG A 62 -2.02 4.41 8.06
C ARG A 62 -3.20 3.70 8.75
N PRO A 63 -3.67 4.22 9.89
CA PRO A 63 -4.78 3.61 10.63
C PRO A 63 -6.03 3.48 9.75
N GLY A 64 -6.76 2.36 9.89
CA GLY A 64 -8.00 2.10 9.17
C GLY A 64 -7.84 1.41 7.81
N VAL A 65 -6.62 1.14 7.35
CA VAL A 65 -6.34 0.46 6.08
C VAL A 65 -6.62 -1.06 6.13
N LYS A 66 -7.14 -1.60 5.02
CA LYS A 66 -7.29 -3.05 4.78
C LYS A 66 -6.56 -3.49 3.50
N THR A 67 -5.78 -4.56 3.58
CA THR A 67 -5.04 -5.08 2.42
C THR A 67 -4.79 -6.57 2.57
N GLY A 68 -4.56 -7.30 1.48
CA GLY A 68 -4.12 -8.69 1.52
C GLY A 68 -2.64 -8.80 1.91
N VAL A 69 -1.83 -9.32 0.99
CA VAL A 69 -0.39 -9.52 1.21
C VAL A 69 0.39 -8.24 0.91
N VAL A 70 1.21 -7.80 1.86
CA VAL A 70 2.10 -6.63 1.71
C VAL A 70 3.54 -7.10 1.76
N THR A 71 4.29 -6.87 0.67
CA THR A 71 5.71 -7.18 0.57
C THR A 71 6.52 -5.90 0.38
N SER A 72 7.62 -5.77 1.14
CA SER A 72 8.57 -4.67 1.08
C SER A 72 10.00 -5.19 1.17
N GLU A 73 10.89 -4.70 0.31
CA GLU A 73 12.33 -5.00 0.43
C GLU A 73 13.03 -4.20 1.55
N LYS A 74 12.34 -3.21 2.13
CA LYS A 74 12.82 -2.37 3.24
C LYS A 74 11.88 -2.49 4.45
N THR A 75 11.42 -1.36 4.99
CA THR A 75 10.67 -1.34 6.24
C THR A 75 9.20 -1.09 5.97
N ILE A 76 8.34 -1.88 6.63
CA ILE A 76 6.90 -1.65 6.69
C ILE A 76 6.59 -0.90 7.99
N TYR A 77 6.04 0.29 7.87
CA TYR A 77 5.57 1.12 8.97
C TYR A 77 4.07 0.97 9.09
N VAL A 78 3.61 0.46 10.23
CA VAL A 78 2.20 0.26 10.53
C VAL A 78 1.80 1.24 11.62
N TYR A 79 0.86 2.12 11.32
CA TYR A 79 0.35 3.10 12.27
C TYR A 79 -1.08 2.76 12.66
N GLY A 80 -1.34 2.64 13.97
CA GLY A 80 -2.66 2.35 14.52
C GLY A 80 -3.21 0.98 14.10
N LYS A 81 -4.55 0.89 14.03
CA LYS A 81 -5.25 -0.36 13.69
C LYS A 81 -5.27 -0.56 12.18
N VAL A 82 -4.58 -1.58 11.69
CA VAL A 82 -4.54 -1.99 10.28
C VAL A 82 -4.94 -3.46 10.18
N SER A 83 -5.67 -3.83 9.14
CA SER A 83 -6.03 -5.23 8.88
C SER A 83 -5.32 -5.73 7.62
N THR A 84 -4.36 -6.64 7.80
CA THR A 84 -3.59 -7.25 6.72
C THR A 84 -3.61 -8.76 6.85
N GLU A 85 -3.60 -9.50 5.73
CA GLU A 85 -3.44 -10.95 5.77
C GLU A 85 -2.00 -11.33 6.14
N GLN A 86 -1.03 -10.68 5.50
CA GLN A 86 0.38 -10.97 5.71
C GLN A 86 1.24 -9.74 5.46
N LEU A 87 2.27 -9.54 6.30
CA LEU A 87 3.28 -8.50 6.16
C LEU A 87 4.65 -9.17 5.99
N LEU A 88 5.30 -8.92 4.85
CA LEU A 88 6.61 -9.43 4.47
C LEU A 88 7.54 -8.26 4.20
N GLY A 89 8.13 -7.71 5.25
CA GLY A 89 9.15 -6.66 5.18
C GLY A 89 10.48 -7.16 5.71
N ARG A 90 11.59 -6.54 5.30
CA ARG A 90 12.89 -6.74 5.99
C ARG A 90 12.81 -6.31 7.46
N ALA A 91 12.00 -5.30 7.74
CA ALA A 91 11.62 -4.92 9.10
C ALA A 91 10.15 -4.46 9.12
N VAL A 92 9.46 -4.72 10.23
CA VAL A 92 8.09 -4.23 10.45
C VAL A 92 8.07 -3.43 11.75
N LYS A 93 7.67 -2.17 11.66
CA LYS A 93 7.58 -1.24 12.78
C LYS A 93 6.12 -0.89 13.02
N VAL A 94 5.61 -1.29 14.18
CA VAL A 94 4.22 -1.05 14.57
C VAL A 94 4.19 0.09 15.59
N HIS A 95 3.45 1.14 15.26
CA HIS A 95 3.19 2.30 16.10
C HIS A 95 1.71 2.28 16.49
N ALA A 96 1.40 1.50 17.53
CA ALA A 96 0.10 1.50 18.18
C ALA A 96 0.10 2.55 19.31
N PRO A 97 -0.99 3.34 19.46
CA PRO A 97 -1.19 4.19 20.64
C PRO A 97 -1.48 3.37 21.89
#